data_AF-A0AA38G9T7-F1
#
_entry.id   AF-A0AA38G9T7-F1
#
_cell.length_a   1.000
_cell.length_b   1.000
_cell.length_c   1.000
_cell.angle_alpha   90.00
_cell.angle_beta   90.00
_cell.angle_gamma   90.00
#
_symmetry.space_group_name_H-M   'P 1'
#
loop_
_entity.id
_entity.type
_entity.pdbx_description
1 polymer ?
#
loop_
_entity_poly.entity_id
_entity_poly.type
_entity_poly.pdbx_seq_one_letter_code
_entity_poly.pdbx_strand_id
1 'polypeptide(L)'
;MKKFLNQGATVFHGFWEVKFRGHLSLRVQKLDVQCETKTKDNVFVTVVASVQYRALLEKANDAYYKLSNTREQIQAYVFDVIRSSVPKMNLDDVFEQKNEVAKAVENELEKAMSTYGFEIVQTLIVDVEPAETVKKAMNEINAAARMRVATRDKAEAEKILQIKRAEAEAESKFLSGQGIARQRQAIVDGLRDSVLAFSINVPGTTAKDVMDMVLVTQYFDTMKEIGASSKSTSVFIPHGPGAVRDVAEQIRDGLLQAQAH
;
A
#
# COMPACT_ATOMS: atom_id res chain seq x y z
N MET A 1 32.60 -9.27 43.59
CA MET A 1 33.83 -9.34 44.40
C MET A 1 35.02 -8.88 43.58
N LYS A 2 35.53 -7.66 43.84
CA LYS A 2 36.78 -7.16 43.25
C LYS A 2 37.94 -7.72 44.07
N LYS A 3 38.64 -8.75 43.57
CA LYS A 3 39.97 -9.06 44.10
C LYS A 3 40.93 -8.06 43.49
N PHE A 4 41.36 -7.11 44.30
CA PHE A 4 42.41 -6.15 43.97
C PHE A 4 43.71 -6.92 43.73
N LEU A 5 44.18 -6.99 42.49
CA LEU A 5 45.63 -7.01 42.27
C LEU A 5 46.09 -5.57 42.44
N ASN A 6 46.97 -5.40 43.43
CA ASN A 6 47.47 -4.16 44.00
C ASN A 6 47.62 -3.00 42.99
N GLN A 7 46.93 -1.89 43.26
CA GLN A 7 47.23 -0.61 42.62
C GLN A 7 48.58 -0.13 43.14
N GLY A 8 49.56 0.05 42.24
CA GLY A 8 50.68 0.98 42.43
C GLY A 8 51.55 0.85 43.69
N ALA A 9 51.52 -0.26 44.42
CA ALA A 9 52.39 -0.48 45.57
C ALA A 9 53.67 -1.20 45.12
N THR A 10 54.78 -0.46 45.06
CA THR A 10 56.12 -1.06 45.11
C THR A 10 56.26 -1.71 46.49
N VAL A 11 55.96 -3.01 46.59
CA VAL A 11 56.16 -3.77 47.82
C VAL A 11 57.66 -4.04 47.95
N PHE A 12 58.38 -3.16 48.66
CA PHE A 12 59.72 -3.44 49.14
C PHE A 12 59.64 -4.48 50.25
N HIS A 13 59.59 -5.76 49.89
CA HIS A 13 59.97 -6.83 50.82
C HIS A 13 61.48 -7.00 50.71
N GLY A 14 62.17 -7.03 51.86
CA GLY A 14 63.63 -7.06 51.93
C GLY A 14 64.23 -8.05 50.92
N PHE A 15 65.16 -7.53 50.12
CA PHE A 15 66.09 -8.24 49.24
C PHE A 15 65.71 -8.64 47.80
N TRP A 16 64.48 -8.41 47.29
CA TRP A 16 64.17 -8.72 45.88
C TRP A 16 63.33 -7.64 45.19
N GLU A 17 63.83 -7.10 44.07
CA GLU A 17 63.13 -6.10 43.25
C GLU A 17 62.07 -6.81 42.38
N VAL A 18 60.81 -6.84 42.83
CA VAL A 18 59.70 -7.39 42.03
C VAL A 18 59.23 -6.34 41.02
N LYS A 19 59.71 -6.42 39.78
CA LYS A 19 59.21 -5.58 38.68
C LYS A 19 57.89 -6.11 38.14
N PHE A 20 56.80 -5.40 38.43
CA PHE A 20 55.51 -5.62 37.78
C PHE A 20 55.61 -5.22 36.30
N ARG A 21 55.68 -6.21 35.41
CA ARG A 21 55.65 -6.00 33.97
C ARG A 21 54.20 -6.03 33.49
N GLY A 22 53.50 -4.89 33.58
CA GLY A 22 52.25 -4.60 32.88
C GLY A 22 50.94 -4.85 33.62
N HIS A 23 49.84 -4.38 33.02
CA HIS A 23 48.47 -4.48 33.54
C HIS A 23 47.56 -5.15 32.51
N LEU A 24 46.86 -6.23 32.91
CA LEU A 24 45.84 -6.88 32.11
C LEU A 24 44.46 -6.59 32.70
N SER A 25 43.56 -6.03 31.88
CA SER A 25 42.18 -5.82 32.28
C SER A 25 41.36 -7.10 32.08
N LEU A 26 40.69 -7.55 33.14
CA LEU A 26 39.71 -8.65 33.09
C LEU A 26 38.28 -8.18 32.74
N ARG A 27 38.08 -6.87 32.59
CA ARG A 27 36.79 -6.32 32.17
C ARG A 27 36.52 -6.65 30.72
N VAL A 28 35.24 -6.78 30.36
CA VAL A 28 34.81 -6.91 28.96
C VAL A 28 35.32 -5.71 28.18
N GLN A 29 35.99 -6.00 27.08
CA GLN A 29 36.48 -5.05 26.11
C GLN A 29 35.69 -5.21 24.82
N LYS A 30 35.54 -4.10 24.10
CA LYS A 30 34.89 -4.05 22.79
C LYS A 30 35.94 -3.73 21.75
N LEU A 31 35.94 -4.47 20.64
CA LEU A 31 36.75 -4.21 19.46
C LEU A 31 35.85 -4.17 18.24
N ASP A 32 35.85 -3.04 17.57
CA ASP A 32 35.16 -2.86 16.30
C ASP A 32 36.15 -3.10 15.16
N VAL A 33 35.74 -3.89 14.19
CA VAL A 33 36.56 -4.36 13.06
C VAL A 33 35.81 -4.06 11.77
N GLN A 34 36.46 -3.36 10.85
CA GLN A 34 35.91 -3.05 9.54
C GLN A 34 36.65 -3.85 8.48
N CYS A 35 35.91 -4.64 7.71
CA CYS A 35 36.46 -5.47 6.65
C CYS A 35 35.77 -5.14 5.33
N GLU A 36 36.57 -4.84 4.31
CA GLU A 36 36.08 -4.81 2.93
C GLU A 36 36.15 -6.21 2.33
N THR A 37 35.06 -6.63 1.68
CA THR A 37 34.94 -7.91 1.01
C THR A 37 34.02 -7.81 -0.20
N LYS A 38 33.98 -8.86 -1.02
CA LYS A 38 33.07 -9.00 -2.16
C LYS A 38 32.00 -10.02 -1.85
N THR A 39 30.77 -9.76 -2.24
CA THR A 39 29.68 -10.74 -2.23
C THR A 39 29.74 -11.63 -3.47
N LYS A 40 28.90 -12.66 -3.51
CA LYS A 40 28.74 -13.54 -4.68
C LYS A 40 28.34 -12.80 -5.96
N ASP A 41 27.62 -11.68 -5.81
CA ASP A 41 27.17 -10.82 -6.92
C ASP A 41 28.25 -9.83 -7.41
N ASN A 42 29.50 -10.01 -6.99
CA ASN A 42 30.61 -9.10 -7.29
C ASN A 42 30.40 -7.66 -6.80
N VAL A 43 29.59 -7.45 -5.76
CA VAL A 43 29.44 -6.15 -5.10
C VAL A 43 30.46 -6.02 -3.99
N PHE A 44 31.19 -4.91 -3.97
CA PHE A 44 32.05 -4.55 -2.85
C PHE A 44 31.21 -4.03 -1.69
N VAL A 45 31.44 -4.62 -0.52
CA VAL A 45 30.76 -4.26 0.73
C VAL A 45 31.77 -4.09 1.86
N THR A 46 31.53 -3.10 2.71
CA THR A 46 32.24 -2.89 3.96
C THR A 46 31.40 -3.45 5.09
N VAL A 47 31.89 -4.51 5.73
CA VAL A 47 31.24 -5.16 6.88
C VAL A 47 31.89 -4.63 8.16
N VAL A 48 31.06 -4.11 9.06
CA VAL A 48 31.47 -3.65 10.40
C VAL A 48 31.05 -4.70 11.42
N ALA A 49 32.03 -5.39 12.00
CA ALA A 49 31.82 -6.35 13.06
C ALA A 49 32.26 -5.78 14.42
N SER A 50 31.56 -6.18 15.48
CA SER A 50 31.87 -5.82 16.84
C SER A 50 32.05 -7.07 17.68
N VAL A 51 33.23 -7.22 18.26
CA VAL A 51 33.61 -8.37 19.09
C VAL A 51 33.77 -7.89 20.53
N GLN A 52 33.04 -8.53 21.44
CA GLN A 52 33.21 -8.37 22.87
C GLN A 52 34.02 -9.53 23.42
N TYR A 53 35.11 -9.24 24.11
CA TYR A 53 35.99 -10.27 24.65
C TYR A 53 36.51 -9.88 26.03
N ARG A 54 36.92 -10.87 26.82
CA ARG A 54 37.57 -10.67 28.12
C ARG A 54 38.64 -11.72 28.37
N ALA A 55 39.65 -11.37 29.17
CA ALA A 55 40.62 -12.36 29.64
C ALA A 55 40.01 -13.19 30.78
N LEU A 56 40.23 -14.51 30.74
CA LEU A 56 39.81 -15.42 31.80
C LEU A 56 40.73 -15.29 33.01
N LEU A 57 40.14 -15.24 34.21
CA LEU A 57 40.91 -15.10 35.45
C LEU A 57 41.87 -16.27 35.67
N GLU A 58 41.43 -17.50 35.37
CA GLU A 58 42.22 -18.73 35.56
C GLU A 58 43.40 -18.83 34.60
N LYS A 59 43.28 -18.22 33.40
CA LYS A 59 44.29 -18.22 32.34
C LYS A 59 44.95 -16.86 32.13
N ALA A 60 44.95 -16.00 33.14
CA ALA A 60 45.47 -14.63 33.02
C ALA A 60 46.98 -14.59 32.67
N ASN A 61 47.77 -15.55 33.18
CA ASN A 61 49.19 -15.68 32.85
C ASN A 61 49.38 -16.00 31.35
N ASP A 62 48.62 -16.96 30.84
CA ASP A 62 48.63 -17.34 29.43
C ASP A 62 48.24 -16.17 28.52
N ALA A 63 47.16 -15.47 28.88
CA ALA A 63 46.69 -14.31 28.14
C ALA A 63 47.72 -13.17 28.06
N TYR A 64 48.56 -13.01 29.08
CA TYR A 64 49.58 -11.97 29.12
C TYR A 64 50.87 -12.36 28.39
N TYR A 65 51.29 -13.62 28.47
CA TYR A 65 52.60 -14.06 27.95
C TYR A 65 52.54 -14.73 26.58
N LYS A 66 51.41 -15.33 26.18
CA LYS A 66 51.31 -16.07 24.90
C LYS A 66 51.01 -15.18 23.70
N LEU A 67 50.37 -14.03 23.92
CA LEU A 67 49.86 -13.20 22.82
C LEU A 67 50.36 -11.76 22.95
N SER A 68 51.13 -11.29 21.97
CA SER A 68 51.67 -9.92 21.97
C SER A 68 50.58 -8.87 21.76
N ASN A 69 49.69 -9.06 20.77
CA ASN A 69 48.62 -8.13 20.47
C ASN A 69 47.30 -8.86 20.22
N THR A 70 46.44 -8.86 21.24
CA THR A 70 45.11 -9.51 21.19
C THR A 70 44.21 -8.90 20.11
N ARG A 71 44.26 -7.59 19.90
CA ARG A 71 43.35 -6.91 18.97
C ARG A 71 43.65 -7.26 17.53
N GLU A 72 44.93 -7.24 17.16
CA GLU A 72 45.36 -7.65 15.81
C GLU A 72 45.05 -9.12 15.54
N GLN A 73 45.24 -10.00 16.53
CA GLN A 73 44.92 -11.41 16.36
C GLN A 73 43.42 -11.63 16.13
N ILE A 74 42.56 -11.00 16.94
CA ILE A 74 41.10 -11.07 16.75
C ILE A 74 40.72 -10.52 15.38
N GLN A 75 41.28 -9.37 14.97
CA GLN A 75 41.03 -8.78 13.65
C GLN A 75 41.39 -9.74 12.51
N ALA A 76 42.53 -10.43 12.59
CA ALA A 76 42.96 -11.37 11.56
C ALA A 76 41.96 -12.54 11.40
N TYR A 77 41.49 -13.12 12.49
CA TYR A 77 40.48 -14.20 12.44
C TYR A 77 39.13 -13.70 11.92
N VAL A 78 38.69 -12.52 12.36
CA VAL A 78 37.45 -11.90 11.84
C VAL A 78 37.55 -11.70 10.33
N PHE A 79 38.69 -11.21 9.82
CA PHE A 79 38.91 -11.05 8.39
C PHE A 79 38.87 -12.36 7.62
N ASP A 80 39.49 -13.42 8.14
CA ASP A 80 39.49 -14.73 7.49
C ASP A 80 38.06 -15.29 7.36
N VAL A 81 37.28 -15.26 8.45
CA VAL A 81 35.91 -15.77 8.45
C VAL A 81 34.99 -14.93 7.55
N ILE A 82 35.05 -13.60 7.64
CA ILE A 82 34.23 -12.71 6.80
C ILE A 82 34.58 -12.92 5.32
N ARG A 83 35.87 -13.02 4.97
CA ARG A 83 36.32 -13.25 3.58
C ARG A 83 36.06 -14.65 3.07
N SER A 84 35.82 -15.63 3.95
CA SER A 84 35.44 -16.99 3.56
C SER A 84 33.92 -17.18 3.45
N SER A 85 33.14 -16.45 4.25
CA SER A 85 31.68 -16.59 4.35
C SER A 85 30.95 -15.67 3.37
N VAL A 86 31.26 -14.37 3.36
CA VAL A 86 30.51 -13.36 2.59
C VAL A 86 30.54 -13.59 1.08
N PRO A 87 31.66 -14.02 0.43
CA PRO A 87 31.66 -14.26 -1.02
C PRO A 87 30.79 -15.44 -1.48
N LYS A 88 30.30 -16.28 -0.56
CA LYS A 88 29.41 -17.41 -0.88
C LYS A 88 27.94 -17.02 -0.92
N MET A 89 27.59 -15.85 -0.37
CA MET A 89 26.23 -15.33 -0.22
C MET A 89 26.00 -14.13 -1.14
N ASN A 90 24.76 -13.94 -1.59
CA ASN A 90 24.37 -12.75 -2.34
C ASN A 90 24.30 -11.53 -1.42
N LEU A 91 24.26 -10.32 -1.99
CA LEU A 91 24.19 -9.09 -1.18
C LEU A 91 22.98 -9.09 -0.23
N ASP A 92 21.80 -9.43 -0.76
CA ASP A 92 20.57 -9.46 0.02
C ASP A 92 20.61 -10.54 1.12
N ASP A 93 21.15 -11.72 0.81
CA ASP A 93 21.31 -12.81 1.77
C ASP A 93 22.23 -12.40 2.94
N VAL A 94 23.30 -11.64 2.68
CA VAL A 94 24.21 -11.12 3.72
C VAL A 94 23.47 -10.14 4.65
N PHE A 95 22.50 -9.39 4.14
CA PHE A 95 21.66 -8.51 4.96
C PHE A 95 20.63 -9.27 5.78
N GLU A 96 20.05 -10.34 5.24
CA GLU A 96 19.07 -11.17 5.94
C GLU A 96 19.72 -12.09 6.98
N GLN A 97 20.87 -12.68 6.65
CA GLN A 97 21.57 -13.70 7.42
C GLN A 97 22.74 -13.15 8.26
N LYS A 98 22.67 -11.88 8.72
CA LYS A 98 23.71 -11.26 9.57
C LYS A 98 24.07 -12.09 10.80
N ASN A 99 23.06 -12.73 11.39
CA ASN A 99 23.22 -13.58 12.58
C ASN A 99 24.01 -14.86 12.29
N GLU A 100 23.91 -15.40 11.07
CA GLU A 100 24.65 -16.60 10.68
C GLU A 100 26.14 -16.30 10.52
N VAL A 101 26.46 -15.18 9.85
CA VAL A 101 27.84 -14.69 9.74
C VAL A 101 28.42 -14.38 11.13
N ALA A 102 27.65 -13.70 12.00
CA ALA A 102 28.07 -13.42 13.38
C ALA A 102 28.42 -14.70 14.15
N LYS A 103 27.56 -15.72 14.08
CA LYS A 103 27.79 -17.04 14.72
C LYS A 103 29.01 -17.75 14.16
N ALA A 104 29.23 -17.69 12.85
CA ALA A 104 30.41 -18.29 12.23
C ALA A 104 31.71 -17.64 12.76
N VAL A 105 31.72 -16.31 12.89
CA VAL A 105 32.85 -15.56 13.44
C VAL A 105 33.05 -15.89 14.93
N GLU A 106 31.97 -15.96 15.71
CA GLU A 106 32.01 -16.31 17.13
C GLU A 106 32.61 -17.70 17.36
N ASN A 107 32.14 -18.71 16.64
CA ASN A 107 32.60 -20.09 16.77
C ASN A 107 34.09 -20.26 16.45
N GLU A 108 34.60 -19.59 15.42
CA GLU A 108 36.03 -19.67 15.07
C GLU A 108 36.91 -18.86 16.02
N LEU A 109 36.46 -17.67 16.43
CA LEU A 109 37.18 -16.88 17.43
C LEU A 109 37.24 -17.61 18.78
N GLU A 110 36.17 -18.27 19.22
CA GLU A 110 36.15 -18.98 20.49
C GLU A 110 37.17 -20.14 20.52
N LYS A 111 37.24 -20.94 19.44
CA LYS A 111 38.24 -22.01 19.29
C LYS A 111 39.67 -21.48 19.34
N ALA A 112 39.96 -20.42 18.60
CA ALA A 112 41.30 -19.86 18.53
C ALA A 112 41.70 -19.15 19.84
N MET A 113 40.84 -18.29 20.36
CA MET A 113 41.15 -17.39 21.48
C MET A 113 41.13 -18.08 22.85
N SER A 114 40.37 -19.17 23.00
CA SER A 114 40.36 -19.97 24.23
C SER A 114 41.72 -20.60 24.58
N THR A 115 42.54 -20.89 23.55
CA THR A 115 43.92 -21.39 23.70
C THR A 115 44.86 -20.33 24.28
N TYR A 116 44.58 -19.06 23.99
CA TYR A 116 45.32 -17.91 24.51
C TYR A 116 44.75 -17.35 25.82
N GLY A 117 43.71 -17.97 26.39
CA GLY A 117 43.12 -17.50 27.67
C GLY A 117 42.15 -16.33 27.54
N PHE A 118 41.63 -16.07 26.34
CA PHE A 118 40.58 -15.10 26.09
C PHE A 118 39.23 -15.79 25.84
N GLU A 119 38.17 -15.23 26.40
CA GLU A 119 36.78 -15.63 26.18
C GLU A 119 36.09 -14.59 25.31
N ILE A 120 35.41 -15.08 24.26
CA ILE A 120 34.55 -14.24 23.43
C ILE A 120 33.17 -14.22 24.08
N VAL A 121 32.71 -13.03 24.45
CA VAL A 121 31.41 -12.85 25.11
C VAL A 121 30.30 -12.80 24.08
N GLN A 122 30.52 -12.04 23.00
CA GLN A 122 29.54 -11.89 21.93
C GLN A 122 30.20 -11.32 20.68
N THR A 123 29.76 -11.77 19.50
CA THR A 123 30.10 -11.15 18.22
C THR A 123 28.83 -10.66 17.52
N LEU A 124 28.85 -9.44 17.01
CA LEU A 124 27.73 -8.86 16.26
C LEU A 124 28.22 -8.25 14.94
N ILE A 125 27.47 -8.43 13.87
CA ILE A 125 27.63 -7.63 12.66
C ILE A 125 26.78 -6.36 12.83
N VAL A 126 27.44 -5.22 13.01
CA VAL A 126 26.80 -3.92 13.25
C VAL A 126 26.19 -3.39 11.98
N ASP A 127 26.99 -3.36 10.90
CA ASP A 127 26.53 -2.85 9.62
C ASP A 127 27.19 -3.53 8.43
N VAL A 128 26.53 -3.44 7.28
CA VAL A 128 27.02 -3.89 5.98
C VAL A 128 26.72 -2.77 4.99
N GLU A 129 27.76 -2.09 4.54
CA GLU A 129 27.62 -0.93 3.67
C GLU A 129 28.12 -1.27 2.26
N PRO A 130 27.23 -1.36 1.25
CA PRO A 130 27.64 -1.47 -0.14
C PRO A 130 28.12 -0.11 -0.66
N ALA A 131 28.85 -0.14 -1.78
CA ALA A 131 29.25 1.08 -2.49
C ALA A 131 28.05 2.00 -2.78
N GLU A 132 28.24 3.31 -2.67
CA GLU A 132 27.16 4.30 -2.77
C GLU A 132 26.41 4.22 -4.11
N THR A 133 27.13 3.91 -5.20
CA THR A 133 26.56 3.71 -6.53
C THR A 133 25.59 2.53 -6.58
N VAL A 134 25.94 1.42 -5.94
CA VAL A 134 25.10 0.22 -5.84
C VAL A 134 23.89 0.50 -4.96
N LYS A 135 24.09 1.17 -3.82
CA LYS A 135 23.00 1.57 -2.91
C LYS A 135 21.95 2.44 -3.61
N LYS A 136 22.40 3.41 -4.43
CA LYS A 136 21.50 4.24 -5.25
C LYS A 136 20.75 3.40 -6.29
N ALA A 137 21.45 2.58 -7.06
CA ALA A 137 20.83 1.73 -8.08
C ALA A 137 19.79 0.75 -7.49
N MET A 138 20.09 0.12 -6.35
CA MET A 138 19.12 -0.75 -5.66
C MET A 138 17.90 0.01 -5.17
N ASN A 139 18.09 1.21 -4.61
CA ASN A 139 16.98 2.05 -4.19
C ASN A 139 16.10 2.47 -5.37
N GLU A 140 16.68 2.79 -6.52
CA GLU A 140 15.97 3.10 -7.75
C GLU A 140 15.19 1.90 -8.29
N ILE A 141 15.79 0.71 -8.32
CA ILE A 141 15.12 -0.53 -8.73
C ILE A 141 13.92 -0.83 -7.82
N ASN A 142 14.10 -0.72 -6.51
CA ASN A 142 13.03 -0.94 -5.54
C ASN A 142 11.93 0.12 -5.65
N ALA A 143 12.29 1.38 -5.85
CA ALA A 143 11.33 2.46 -6.07
C ALA A 143 10.53 2.23 -7.38
N ALA A 144 11.20 1.84 -8.46
CA ALA A 144 10.57 1.51 -9.73
C ALA A 144 9.66 0.28 -9.63
N ALA A 145 10.07 -0.77 -8.93
CA ALA A 145 9.25 -1.95 -8.70
C ALA A 145 7.98 -1.61 -7.89
N ARG A 146 8.13 -0.85 -6.80
CA ARG A 146 6.99 -0.34 -6.01
C ARG A 146 6.07 0.54 -6.85
N MET A 147 6.64 1.41 -7.69
CA MET A 147 5.87 2.25 -8.60
C MET A 147 5.10 1.43 -9.63
N ARG A 148 5.71 0.38 -10.21
CA ARG A 148 5.02 -0.52 -11.17
C ARG A 148 3.82 -1.21 -10.53
N VAL A 149 3.97 -1.73 -9.31
CA VAL A 149 2.86 -2.35 -8.57
C VAL A 149 1.76 -1.33 -8.31
N ALA A 150 2.11 -0.15 -7.77
CA ALA A 150 1.15 0.91 -7.50
C ALA A 150 0.42 1.39 -8.78
N THR A 151 1.13 1.52 -9.90
CA THR A 151 0.54 1.91 -11.19
C THR A 151 -0.39 0.83 -11.72
N ARG A 152 -0.03 -0.45 -11.60
CA ARG A 152 -0.89 -1.57 -12.01
C ARG A 152 -2.17 -1.59 -11.19
N ASP A 153 -2.07 -1.47 -9.88
CA ASP A 153 -3.21 -1.50 -8.98
C ASP A 153 -4.12 -0.28 -9.22
N LYS A 154 -3.54 0.90 -9.50
CA LYS A 154 -4.29 2.09 -9.92
C LYS A 154 -5.02 1.88 -11.25
N ALA A 155 -4.35 1.31 -12.24
CA ALA A 155 -4.95 1.04 -13.54
C ALA A 155 -6.10 0.03 -13.43
N GLU A 156 -5.97 -0.98 -12.57
CA GLU A 156 -7.03 -1.94 -12.28
C GLU A 156 -8.21 -1.28 -11.55
N ALA A 157 -7.94 -0.42 -10.55
CA ALA A 157 -8.96 0.35 -9.86
C ALA A 157 -9.73 1.28 -10.82
N GLU A 158 -9.02 1.96 -11.73
CA GLU A 158 -9.61 2.85 -12.72
C GLU A 158 -10.50 2.09 -13.71
N LYS A 159 -10.06 0.90 -14.16
CA LYS A 159 -10.87 0.00 -14.99
C LYS A 159 -12.17 -0.40 -14.28
N ILE A 160 -12.09 -0.84 -13.03
CA ILE A 160 -13.26 -1.24 -12.24
C ILE A 160 -14.21 -0.07 -12.09
N LEU A 161 -13.69 1.12 -11.77
CA LEU A 161 -14.47 2.33 -11.60
C LEU A 161 -15.16 2.76 -12.90
N GLN A 162 -14.50 2.64 -14.05
CA GLN A 162 -15.10 2.92 -15.36
C GLN A 162 -16.24 1.95 -15.70
N ILE A 163 -16.04 0.65 -15.47
CA ILE A 163 -17.07 -0.37 -15.68
C ILE A 163 -18.27 -0.10 -14.76
N LYS A 164 -18.03 0.15 -13.47
CA LYS A 164 -19.09 0.43 -12.50
C LYS A 164 -19.88 1.70 -12.84
N ARG A 165 -19.22 2.73 -13.37
CA ARG A 165 -19.90 3.93 -13.88
C ARG A 165 -20.78 3.62 -15.09
N ALA A 166 -20.28 2.83 -16.04
CA ALA A 166 -21.06 2.44 -17.22
C ALA A 166 -22.27 1.57 -16.85
N GLU A 167 -22.09 0.62 -15.92
CA GLU A 167 -23.18 -0.20 -15.37
C GLU A 167 -24.24 0.68 -14.67
N ALA A 168 -23.80 1.60 -13.81
CA ALA A 168 -24.70 2.51 -13.10
C ALA A 168 -25.47 3.43 -14.06
N GLU A 169 -24.83 3.91 -15.13
CA GLU A 169 -25.50 4.74 -16.14
C GLU A 169 -26.54 3.94 -16.94
N ALA A 170 -26.20 2.71 -17.33
CA ALA A 170 -27.13 1.82 -18.03
C ALA A 170 -28.35 1.46 -17.16
N GLU A 171 -28.11 1.12 -15.89
CA GLU A 171 -29.16 0.81 -14.92
C GLU A 171 -30.05 2.04 -14.64
N SER A 172 -29.44 3.22 -14.49
CA SER A 172 -30.18 4.48 -14.33
C SER A 172 -31.10 4.76 -15.52
N LYS A 173 -30.62 4.62 -16.75
CA LYS A 173 -31.43 4.78 -17.96
C LYS A 173 -32.57 3.76 -18.05
N PHE A 174 -32.29 2.50 -17.69
CA PHE A 174 -33.31 1.45 -17.66
C PHE A 174 -34.41 1.75 -16.64
N LEU A 175 -34.03 2.09 -15.40
CA LEU A 175 -34.98 2.46 -14.35
C LEU A 175 -35.78 3.71 -14.71
N SER A 176 -35.15 4.71 -15.35
CA SER A 176 -35.84 5.89 -15.86
C SER A 176 -36.88 5.52 -16.92
N GLY A 177 -36.54 4.65 -17.88
CA GLY A 177 -37.47 4.19 -18.91
C GLY A 177 -38.64 3.40 -18.31
N GLN A 178 -38.37 2.52 -17.35
CA GLN A 178 -39.40 1.78 -16.62
C GLN A 178 -40.30 2.72 -15.81
N GLY A 179 -39.73 3.76 -15.19
CA GLY A 179 -40.46 4.80 -14.48
C GLY A 179 -41.45 5.52 -15.40
N ILE A 180 -41.01 5.93 -16.59
CA ILE A 180 -41.88 6.60 -17.59
C ILE A 180 -43.00 5.65 -18.04
N ALA A 181 -42.70 4.37 -18.32
CA ALA A 181 -43.71 3.41 -18.73
C ALA A 181 -44.77 3.18 -17.64
N ARG A 182 -44.34 2.99 -16.39
CA ARG A 182 -45.25 2.86 -15.23
C ARG A 182 -46.07 4.13 -15.00
N GLN A 183 -45.45 5.29 -15.12
CA GLN A 183 -46.14 6.58 -15.02
C GLN A 183 -47.23 6.69 -16.09
N ARG A 184 -46.92 6.36 -17.36
CA ARG A 184 -47.90 6.35 -18.46
C ARG A 184 -49.06 5.40 -18.20
N GLN A 185 -48.77 4.19 -17.70
CA GLN A 185 -49.81 3.23 -17.36
C GLN A 185 -50.73 3.74 -16.24
N ALA A 186 -50.15 4.29 -15.16
CA ALA A 186 -50.92 4.87 -14.06
C ALA A 186 -51.82 6.03 -14.52
N ILE A 187 -51.35 6.86 -15.47
CA ILE A 187 -52.16 7.93 -16.08
C ILE A 187 -53.35 7.34 -16.86
N VAL A 188 -53.12 6.32 -17.69
CA VAL A 188 -54.19 5.67 -18.48
C VAL A 188 -55.22 5.01 -17.56
N ASP A 189 -54.78 4.30 -16.53
CA ASP A 189 -55.66 3.66 -15.56
C ASP A 189 -56.48 4.70 -14.78
N GLY A 190 -55.84 5.80 -14.32
CA GLY A 190 -56.53 6.90 -13.64
C GLY A 190 -57.55 7.62 -14.52
N LEU A 191 -57.24 7.82 -15.81
CA LEU A 191 -58.20 8.37 -16.79
C LEU A 191 -59.38 7.42 -17.00
N ARG A 192 -59.12 6.12 -17.17
CA ARG A 192 -60.17 5.10 -17.30
C ARG A 192 -61.12 5.12 -16.10
N ASP A 193 -60.58 5.14 -14.88
CA ASP A 193 -61.38 5.18 -13.65
C ASP A 193 -62.19 6.47 -13.56
N SER A 194 -61.60 7.60 -13.95
CA SER A 194 -62.30 8.90 -14.02
C SER A 194 -63.45 8.87 -15.02
N VAL A 195 -63.26 8.27 -16.20
CA VAL A 195 -64.30 8.11 -17.23
C VAL A 195 -65.45 7.24 -16.72
N LEU A 196 -65.14 6.11 -16.07
CA LEU A 196 -66.16 5.21 -15.50
C LEU A 196 -66.93 5.89 -14.36
N ALA A 197 -66.25 6.58 -13.45
CA ALA A 197 -66.90 7.28 -12.35
C ALA A 197 -67.84 8.41 -12.82
N PHE A 198 -67.46 9.14 -13.87
CA PHE A 198 -68.28 10.21 -14.42
C PHE A 198 -69.51 9.67 -15.17
N SER A 199 -69.34 8.60 -15.95
CA SER A 199 -70.42 7.91 -16.67
C SER A 199 -71.50 7.35 -15.73
N ILE A 200 -71.14 6.89 -14.54
CA ILE A 200 -72.08 6.32 -13.56
C ILE A 200 -72.82 7.41 -12.76
N ASN A 201 -72.14 8.50 -12.39
CA ASN A 201 -72.69 9.49 -11.46
C ASN A 201 -73.47 10.64 -12.13
N VAL A 202 -73.39 10.79 -13.46
CA VAL A 202 -74.10 11.83 -14.21
C VAL A 202 -75.04 11.17 -15.24
N PRO A 203 -76.37 11.15 -15.01
CA PRO A 203 -77.30 10.52 -15.95
C PRO A 203 -77.44 11.35 -17.23
N GLY A 204 -77.15 10.73 -18.39
CA GLY A 204 -77.37 11.29 -19.72
C GLY A 204 -76.11 11.62 -20.53
N THR A 205 -74.91 11.45 -19.99
CA THR A 205 -73.65 11.71 -20.71
C THR A 205 -73.19 10.47 -21.48
N THR A 206 -72.83 10.64 -22.76
CA THR A 206 -72.24 9.56 -23.55
C THR A 206 -70.73 9.49 -23.32
N ALA A 207 -70.12 8.32 -23.55
CA ALA A 207 -68.67 8.14 -23.47
C ALA A 207 -67.89 9.15 -24.35
N LYS A 208 -68.53 9.68 -25.39
CA LYS A 208 -67.99 10.71 -26.26
C LYS A 208 -67.82 12.06 -25.56
N ASP A 209 -68.82 12.49 -24.79
CA ASP A 209 -68.79 13.79 -24.09
C ASP A 209 -67.68 13.83 -23.02
N VAL A 210 -67.43 12.69 -22.37
CA VAL A 210 -66.34 12.56 -21.37
C VAL A 210 -64.97 12.58 -22.03
N MET A 211 -64.81 11.92 -23.18
CA MET A 211 -63.56 11.95 -23.95
C MET A 211 -63.26 13.36 -24.50
N ASP A 212 -64.29 14.07 -24.98
CA ASP A 212 -64.14 15.45 -25.45
C ASP A 212 -63.68 16.38 -24.30
N MET A 213 -64.22 16.20 -23.09
CA MET A 213 -63.78 16.95 -21.92
C MET A 213 -62.33 16.62 -21.49
N VAL A 214 -61.92 15.35 -21.54
CA VAL A 214 -60.53 14.91 -21.25
C VAL A 214 -59.54 15.52 -22.25
N LEU A 215 -59.90 15.58 -23.54
CA LEU A 215 -59.05 16.20 -24.57
C LEU A 215 -58.86 17.70 -24.33
N VAL A 216 -59.91 18.40 -23.88
CA VAL A 216 -59.82 19.82 -23.52
C VAL A 216 -58.94 20.03 -22.30
N THR A 217 -59.06 19.20 -21.25
CA THR A 217 -58.19 19.31 -20.07
C THR A 217 -56.73 19.02 -20.41
N GLN A 218 -56.46 17.99 -21.23
CA GLN A 218 -55.10 17.65 -21.63
C GLN A 218 -54.49 18.73 -22.55
N TYR A 219 -55.31 19.37 -23.39
CA TYR A 219 -54.89 20.55 -24.15
C TYR A 219 -54.44 21.69 -23.22
N PHE A 220 -55.19 22.00 -22.17
CA PHE A 220 -54.79 23.04 -21.22
C PHE A 220 -53.57 22.65 -20.37
N ASP A 221 -53.45 21.39 -19.96
CA ASP A 221 -52.29 20.90 -19.20
C ASP A 221 -51.01 20.92 -20.05
N THR A 222 -51.09 20.52 -21.33
CA THR A 222 -49.95 20.63 -22.25
C THR A 222 -49.55 22.10 -22.47
N MET A 223 -50.52 23.02 -22.58
CA MET A 223 -50.22 24.45 -22.62
C MET A 223 -49.55 24.95 -21.34
N LYS A 224 -49.99 24.48 -20.17
CA LYS A 224 -49.40 24.83 -18.88
C LYS A 224 -47.96 24.30 -18.75
N GLU A 225 -47.70 23.06 -19.17
CA GLU A 225 -46.34 22.47 -19.18
C GLU A 225 -45.41 23.20 -20.15
N ILE A 226 -45.88 23.54 -21.35
CA ILE A 226 -45.11 24.32 -22.33
C ILE A 226 -44.80 25.73 -21.79
N GLY A 227 -45.75 26.33 -21.05
CA GLY A 227 -45.55 27.62 -20.39
C GLY A 227 -44.57 27.55 -19.20
N ALA A 228 -44.53 26.43 -18.48
CA ALA A 228 -43.67 26.23 -17.30
C ALA A 228 -42.25 25.76 -17.63
N SER A 229 -42.07 24.97 -18.69
CA SER A 229 -40.77 24.49 -19.18
C SER A 229 -40.11 25.58 -20.03
N SER A 230 -39.58 26.58 -19.34
CA SER A 230 -39.08 27.85 -19.89
C SER A 230 -38.02 27.66 -20.99
N LYS A 231 -38.43 27.80 -22.26
CA LYS A 231 -37.61 28.19 -23.44
C LYS A 231 -38.43 28.36 -24.74
N SER A 232 -39.73 28.06 -24.75
CA SER A 232 -40.62 28.36 -25.89
C SER A 232 -41.14 29.81 -25.79
N THR A 233 -40.60 30.72 -26.60
CA THR A 233 -40.91 32.17 -26.52
C THR A 233 -42.16 32.58 -27.32
N SER A 234 -42.77 31.70 -28.12
CA SER A 234 -44.02 32.01 -28.83
C SER A 234 -44.79 30.74 -29.23
N VAL A 235 -45.99 30.55 -28.68
CA VAL A 235 -46.94 29.51 -29.10
C VAL A 235 -48.18 30.21 -29.65
N PHE A 236 -48.48 30.01 -30.94
CA PHE A 236 -49.67 30.58 -31.57
C PHE A 236 -50.89 29.68 -31.30
N ILE A 237 -51.83 30.18 -30.51
CA ILE A 237 -53.06 29.47 -30.15
C ILE A 237 -54.21 30.03 -31.01
N PRO A 238 -54.83 29.22 -31.89
CA PRO A 238 -56.05 29.63 -32.56
C PRO A 238 -57.16 29.77 -31.52
N HIS A 239 -57.56 31.00 -31.23
CA HIS A 239 -58.60 31.33 -30.25
C HIS A 239 -59.89 31.65 -30.99
N GLY A 240 -60.76 30.66 -31.12
CA GLY A 240 -62.11 30.81 -31.64
C GLY A 240 -63.03 29.76 -31.00
N PRO A 241 -64.34 30.03 -30.82
CA PRO A 241 -65.26 29.08 -30.21
C PRO A 241 -65.33 27.72 -30.94
N GLY A 242 -64.96 27.69 -32.23
CA GLY A 242 -64.85 26.48 -33.05
C GLY A 242 -63.47 25.81 -33.05
N ALA A 243 -62.40 26.47 -32.58
CA ALA A 243 -61.03 25.98 -32.76
C ALA A 243 -60.77 24.63 -32.07
N VAL A 244 -61.38 24.41 -30.89
CA VAL A 244 -61.28 23.12 -30.18
C VAL A 244 -62.01 22.03 -30.94
N ARG A 245 -63.17 22.35 -31.54
CA ARG A 245 -63.94 21.41 -32.36
C ARG A 245 -63.23 21.10 -33.67
N ASP A 246 -62.64 22.11 -34.32
CA ASP A 246 -61.88 21.95 -35.56
C ASP A 246 -60.64 21.08 -35.33
N VAL A 247 -59.93 21.28 -34.23
CA VAL A 247 -58.78 20.42 -33.84
C VAL A 247 -59.25 19.00 -33.52
N ALA A 248 -60.36 18.83 -32.79
CA ALA A 248 -60.91 17.51 -32.49
C ALA A 248 -61.40 16.77 -33.75
N GLU A 249 -62.06 17.46 -34.68
CA GLU A 249 -62.49 16.91 -35.97
C GLU A 249 -61.27 16.53 -36.85
N GLN A 250 -60.24 17.38 -36.93
CA GLN A 250 -59.01 17.07 -37.68
C GLN A 250 -58.26 15.86 -37.12
N ILE A 251 -58.14 15.72 -35.79
CA ILE A 251 -57.49 14.55 -35.16
C ILE A 251 -58.29 13.27 -35.45
N ARG A 252 -59.62 13.35 -35.37
CA ARG A 252 -60.51 12.21 -35.63
C ARG A 252 -60.46 11.77 -37.09
N ASP A 253 -60.51 12.69 -38.03
CA ASP A 253 -60.45 12.37 -39.46
C ASP A 253 -59.08 11.81 -39.85
N GLY A 254 -58.00 12.33 -39.25
CA GLY A 254 -56.65 11.79 -39.44
C GLY A 254 -56.51 10.34 -38.93
N LEU A 255 -57.12 9.99 -37.79
CA LEU A 255 -57.11 8.61 -37.27
C LEU A 255 -57.95 7.66 -38.12
N LEU A 256 -59.09 8.11 -38.66
CA LEU A 256 -59.93 7.31 -39.56
C LEU A 256 -59.25 7.05 -40.91
N GLN A 257 -58.50 8.02 -41.43
CA GLN A 257 -57.70 7.84 -42.65
C GLN A 257 -56.53 6.85 -42.44
N ALA A 258 -55.92 6.84 -41.25
CA ALA A 258 -54.84 5.91 -40.92
C ALA A 258 -55.33 4.45 -40.74
N GLN A 259 -56.61 4.23 -40.41
CA GLN A 259 -57.21 2.89 -40.33
C GLN A 259 -57.74 2.37 -41.68
N ALA A 260 -57.85 3.23 -42.70
CA ALA A 260 -58.33 2.86 -44.03
C ALA A 260 -57.21 2.36 -44.97
N HIS A 261 -55.99 2.19 -44.45
CA HIS A 261 -54.82 1.63 -45.14
C HIS A 261 -54.23 0.45 -44.37
#